data_AF-A0AAV1U394-F1
#
_entry.id   AF-A0AAV1U394-F1
#
_cell.length_a   1.000
_cell.length_b   1.000
_cell.length_c   1.000
_cell.angle_alpha   90.00
_cell.angle_beta   90.00
_cell.angle_gamma   90.00
#
_symmetry.space_group_name_H-M   'P 1'
#
loop_
_entity.id
_entity.type
_entity.pdbx_description
1 polymer ?
#
loop_
_entity_poly.entity_id
_entity_poly.type
_entity_poly.pdbx_seq_one_letter_code
_entity_poly.pdbx_strand_id
1 'polypeptide(L)' 'MEDFQLPLVRSASGACDAWSRLEDHFEKKSLANKLFLRRRFFTTMMEEGDDVLEHINKLKTLAEQLEAPE' A
#
# COMPACT_ATOMS: atom_id res chain seq x y z
N MET A 1 -18.65 -13.01 -9.67
CA MET A 1 -17.57 -12.17 -9.13
C MET A 1 -17.47 -11.00 -10.10
N GLU A 2 -17.91 -9.81 -9.71
CA GLU A 2 -17.78 -8.63 -10.57
C GLU A 2 -16.33 -8.18 -10.53
N ASP A 3 -15.70 -8.04 -11.68
CA ASP A 3 -14.31 -7.59 -11.79
C ASP A 3 -14.23 -6.07 -11.59
N PHE A 4 -14.18 -5.64 -10.33
CA PHE A 4 -14.09 -4.23 -9.95
C PHE A 4 -12.81 -3.53 -10.44
N GLN A 5 -11.78 -4.30 -10.81
CA GLN A 5 -10.50 -3.77 -11.28
C GLN A 5 -10.42 -3.61 -12.81
N LEU A 6 -11.30 -4.28 -13.57
CA LEU A 6 -11.36 -4.16 -15.04
C LEU A 6 -11.42 -2.70 -15.52
N PRO A 7 -12.23 -1.80 -14.91
CA PRO A 7 -12.29 -0.40 -15.33
C PRO A 7 -10.95 0.35 -15.23
N LEU A 8 -10.05 -0.06 -14.33
CA LEU A 8 -8.77 0.62 -14.09
C LEU A 8 -7.76 0.37 -15.21
N VAL A 9 -7.83 -0.82 -15.84
CA VAL A 9 -6.85 -1.27 -16.83
C VAL A 9 -7.42 -1.43 -18.24
N ARG A 10 -8.75 -1.39 -18.40
CA ARG A 10 -9.43 -1.61 -19.70
C ARG A 10 -8.98 -0.66 -20.81
N SER A 11 -8.57 0.56 -20.46
CA SER A 11 -8.08 1.57 -21.41
C SER A 11 -6.56 1.70 -21.43
N ALA A 12 -5.85 0.73 -20.86
CA ALA A 12 -4.39 0.70 -20.90
C ALA A 12 -3.88 0.31 -22.29
N SER A 13 -2.85 1.00 -22.75
CA SER A 13 -2.20 0.81 -24.05
C SER A 13 -1.26 -0.40 -24.08
N GLY A 14 -0.89 -0.94 -22.91
CA GLY A 14 -0.02 -2.11 -22.77
C GLY A 14 0.20 -2.48 -21.31
N ALA A 15 0.99 -3.52 -21.06
CA ALA A 15 1.23 -4.06 -19.71
C ALA A 15 1.86 -3.04 -18.76
N CYS A 16 2.80 -2.22 -19.25
CA CYS A 16 3.43 -1.17 -18.46
C CYS A 16 2.41 -0.10 -18.02
N ASP A 17 1.59 0.42 -18.95
CA ASP A 17 0.53 1.41 -18.67
C ASP A 17 -0.54 0.83 -17.72
N ALA A 18 -0.90 -0.43 -17.89
CA ALA A 18 -1.82 -1.11 -16.99
C ALA A 18 -1.25 -1.20 -15.56
N TRP A 19 0.04 -1.55 -15.42
CA TRP A 19 0.70 -1.62 -14.12
C TRP A 19 0.80 -0.25 -13.46
N SER A 20 1.25 0.78 -14.17
CA SER A 20 1.33 2.15 -13.64
C SER A 20 -0.03 2.68 -13.18
N ARG A 21 -1.12 2.37 -13.89
CA ARG A 21 -2.47 2.76 -13.47
C ARG A 21 -2.93 2.08 -12.19
N LEU A 22 -2.55 0.82 -11.98
CA LEU A 22 -2.82 0.11 -10.74
C LEU A 22 -2.00 0.69 -9.60
N GLU A 23 -0.71 0.96 -9.83
CA GLU A 23 0.18 1.63 -8.87
C GLU A 23 -0.37 3.01 -8.48
N ASP A 24 -0.78 3.84 -9.44
CA ASP A 24 -1.37 5.15 -9.19
C ASP A 24 -2.69 5.11 -8.40
N HIS A 25 -3.47 4.04 -8.57
CA HIS A 25 -4.76 3.90 -7.91
C HIS A 25 -4.63 3.37 -6.47
N PHE A 26 -3.81 2.34 -6.27
CA PHE A 26 -3.70 1.63 -4.98
C PHE A 26 -2.53 2.09 -4.13
N GLU A 27 -1.43 2.53 -4.76
CA GLU A 27 -0.19 2.94 -4.11
C GLU A 27 0.15 4.40 -4.39
N LYS A 28 -0.88 5.25 -4.53
CA LYS A 28 -0.71 6.66 -4.83
C LYS A 28 0.30 7.31 -3.88
N LYS A 29 1.45 7.72 -4.42
CA LYS A 29 2.60 8.30 -3.69
C LYS A 29 2.37 9.75 -3.27
N SER A 30 1.18 10.06 -2.77
CA SER A 30 0.79 11.42 -2.34
C SER A 30 1.38 11.77 -0.96
N LEU A 31 1.59 13.06 -0.71
CA LEU A 31 1.99 13.57 0.61
C LEU A 31 1.01 13.15 1.71
N ALA A 32 -0.28 13.11 1.41
CA ALA A 32 -1.31 12.64 2.32
C ALA A 32 -1.11 11.16 2.69
N ASN A 33 -0.80 10.31 1.70
CA ASN A 33 -0.52 8.89 1.93
C ASN A 33 0.78 8.70 2.77
N LYS A 34 1.84 9.46 2.47
CA LYS A 34 3.07 9.45 3.28
C LYS A 34 2.82 9.85 4.74
N LEU A 35 2.02 10.91 4.97
CA LEU A 35 1.67 11.34 6.32
C LEU A 35 0.81 10.30 7.06
N PHE A 36 -0.15 9.70 6.36
CA PHE A 36 -0.98 8.62 6.87
C PHE A 36 -0.13 7.40 7.29
N LEU A 37 0.78 6.95 6.43
CA LEU A 37 1.68 5.83 6.70
C LEU A 37 2.63 6.11 7.86
N ARG A 38 3.22 7.32 7.95
CA ARG A 38 4.06 7.72 9.09
C ARG A 38 3.28 7.67 10.39
N ARG A 39 2.09 8.25 10.42
CA ARG A 39 1.23 8.21 11.61
C ARG A 39 0.96 6.77 12.02
N ARG A 40 0.54 5.93 11.07
CA ARG A 40 0.23 4.52 11.32
C ARG A 40 1.44 3.75 11.84
N PHE A 41 2.63 3.97 11.26
CA PHE A 41 3.86 3.33 11.71
C PHE A 41 4.18 3.68 13.18
N PHE A 42 4.17 4.97 13.53
CA PHE A 42 4.52 5.41 14.89
C PHE A 42 3.45 5.10 15.95
N THR A 43 2.19 4.90 15.56
CA THR A 43 1.09 4.60 16.50
C THR A 43 0.66 3.14 16.49
N THR A 44 1.33 2.26 15.74
CA THR A 44 0.99 0.84 15.74
C THR A 44 1.52 0.22 17.03
N MET A 45 0.59 -0.24 17.88
CA MET A 45 0.89 -0.99 19.10
C MET A 45 0.55 -2.46 18.89
N MET A 46 1.19 -3.33 19.67
CA MET A 46 0.84 -4.75 19.77
C MET A 46 -0.14 -4.89 20.92
N GLU A 47 -1.26 -5.59 20.70
CA GLU A 47 -2.25 -5.85 21.74
C GLU A 47 -1.91 -7.12 22.52
N GLU A 48 -2.51 -7.29 23.70
CA GLU A 48 -2.32 -8.51 24.48
C GLU A 48 -2.92 -9.72 23.74
N GLY A 49 -2.11 -10.77 23.57
CA GLY A 49 -2.49 -11.98 22.84
C GLY A 49 -2.20 -11.94 21.34
N ASP A 50 -1.71 -10.83 20.80
CA ASP A 50 -1.22 -10.77 19.41
C ASP A 50 0.01 -11.66 19.22
N ASP A 51 0.13 -12.23 18.02
CA ASP A 51 1.34 -12.92 17.61
C ASP A 51 2.47 -11.91 17.30
N VAL A 52 3.62 -12.12 17.94
CA VAL A 52 4.77 -11.21 17.84
C VAL A 52 5.33 -11.17 16.41
N LEU A 53 5.31 -12.30 15.70
CA LEU A 53 5.83 -12.36 14.34
C LEU A 53 4.90 -11.62 13.36
N GLU A 54 3.58 -11.75 13.52
CA GLU A 54 2.59 -10.95 12.77
C GLU A 54 2.77 -9.46 13.02
N HIS A 55 2.97 -9.04 14.27
CA HIS A 55 3.22 -7.64 14.60
C HIS A 55 4.52 -7.11 13.94
N ILE A 56 5.61 -7.89 14.00
CA ILE A 56 6.88 -7.54 13.34
C ILE A 56 6.68 -7.41 11.83
N ASN A 57 5.98 -8.35 11.20
CA ASN A 57 5.72 -8.31 9.76
C ASN A 57 4.91 -7.07 9.37
N LYS A 58 3.89 -6.72 10.16
CA LYS A 58 3.09 -5.49 9.97
C LYS A 58 3.96 -4.23 10.02
N LEU A 59 4.88 -4.13 10.97
CA LEU A 59 5.81 -2.99 11.06
C LEU A 59 6.79 -2.95 9.89
N LYS A 60 7.31 -4.10 9.46
CA LYS A 60 8.19 -4.19 8.28
C LYS A 60 7.50 -3.71 7.01
N THR A 61 6.28 -4.17 6.75
CA THR A 61 5.50 -3.72 5.59
C THR A 61 5.26 -2.20 5.60
N LEU A 62 4.96 -1.62 6.77
CA LEU A 62 4.79 -0.17 6.89
C LEU A 62 6.11 0.60 6.64
N ALA A 63 7.25 0.04 7.06
CA ALA A 63 8.57 0.63 6.78
C ALA A 63 8.91 0.58 5.29
N GLU A 64 8.70 -0.56 4.62
CA GLU A 64 8.93 -0.72 3.17
C GLU A 64 8.07 0.26 2.35
N GLN A 65 6.80 0.45 2.74
CA GLN A 65 5.91 1.43 2.11
C GLN A 65 6.38 2.89 2.30
N LEU A 66 7.14 3.18 3.35
CA LEU A 66 7.71 4.50 3.61
C LEU A 66 9.04 4.74 2.88
N GLU A 67 9.79 3.68 2.59
CA GLU A 67 11.07 3.72 1.86
C GLU A 67 10.91 3.72 0.34
N ALA A 68 9.73 3.35 -0.18
CA ALA A 68 9.46 3.32 -1.61
C ALA A 68 9.82 4.67 -2.29
N PRO A 69 10.72 4.67 -3.29
CA PRO A 69 11.17 5.89 -3.97
C PRO A 69 10.02 6.56 -4.74
N GLU A 70 10.11 7.89 -4.93
CA GLU A 70 9.13 8.69 -5.70
C GLU A 70 9.01 8.24 -7.15
#